data_AF-A0A9C8XGT1-F1
#
_entry.id   AF-A0A9C8XGT1-F1
#
_cell.length_a   1.000
_cell.length_b   1.000
_cell.length_c   1.000
_cell.angle_alpha   90.00
_cell.angle_beta   90.00
_cell.angle_gamma   90.00
#
_symmetry.space_group_name_H-M   'P 1'
#
loop_
_entity.id
_entity.type
_entity.pdbx_description
1 polymer ?
#
loop_
_entity_poly.entity_id
_entity_poly.type
_entity_poly.pdbx_seq_one_letter_code
_entity_poly.pdbx_strand_id
1 'polypeptide(L)' 'YAMLKAASQNGWLDEKAVVMESLLGFKRAGADGILSYYAKTVAKWLSES' A
#
# COMPACT_ATOMS: atom_id res chain seq x y z
N TYR A 1 1.79 -7.05 4.07
CA TYR A 1 2.38 -6.06 5.00
C TYR A 1 3.84 -6.38 5.30
N ALA A 2 4.16 -7.43 6.09
CA ALA A 2 5.53 -7.72 6.52
C ALA A 2 6.53 -7.88 5.38
N MET A 3 6.14 -8.57 4.30
CA MET A 3 6.97 -8.74 3.10
C MET A 3 7.29 -7.40 2.41
N LEU A 4 6.28 -6.57 2.16
CA LEU A 4 6.45 -5.25 1.54
C LEU A 4 7.29 -4.32 2.43
N LYS A 5 7.06 -4.37 3.75
CA LYS A 5 7.82 -3.58 4.72
C LYS A 5 9.29 -3.99 4.78
N ALA A 6 9.58 -5.29 4.81
CA ALA A 6 10.94 -5.79 4.81
C ALA A 6 11.67 -5.47 3.49
N ALA A 7 10.99 -5.60 2.35
CA ALA A 7 11.56 -5.25 1.05
C ALA A 7 11.83 -3.75 0.90
N SER A 8 10.92 -2.90 1.40
CA SER A 8 11.13 -1.44 1.50
C SER A 8 12.31 -1.09 2.41
N GLN A 9 12.39 -1.70 3.60
CA GLN A 9 13.47 -1.47 4.57
C GLN A 9 14.84 -1.88 4.02
N ASN A 10 14.89 -2.91 3.17
CA ASN A 10 16.11 -3.31 2.46
C ASN A 10 16.42 -2.44 1.23
N GLY A 11 15.61 -1.41 0.95
CA GLY A 11 15.79 -0.51 -0.19
C GLY A 11 15.51 -1.16 -1.55
N TRP A 12 14.89 -2.34 -1.57
CA TRP A 12 14.63 -3.08 -2.81
C TRP A 12 13.42 -2.54 -3.56
N LEU A 13 12.52 -1.83 -2.86
CA LEU A 13 11.25 -1.33 -3.38
C LEU A 13 10.91 0.01 -2.76
N ASP A 14 10.28 0.90 -3.53
CA ASP A 14 9.60 2.08 -3.00
C ASP A 14 8.31 1.65 -2.31
N GLU A 15 8.25 1.83 -0.98
CA GLU A 15 7.10 1.39 -0.18
C GLU A 15 5.79 2.04 -0.62
N LYS A 16 5.80 3.35 -0.92
CA LYS A 16 4.60 4.09 -1.26
C LYS A 16 4.08 3.62 -2.61
N ALA A 17 4.95 3.53 -3.61
CA ALA A 17 4.56 3.08 -4.95
C ALA A 17 3.97 1.67 -4.92
N VAL A 18 4.66 0.71 -4.31
CA VAL A 18 4.24 -0.71 -4.33
C VAL A 18 2.98 -0.94 -3.49
N VAL A 19 2.86 -0.29 -2.33
CA VAL A 19 1.64 -0.41 -1.51
C VAL A 19 0.44 0.18 -2.24
N MET A 20 0.59 1.35 -2.87
CA MET A 20 -0.50 1.98 -3.64
C MET A 20 -0.90 1.13 -4.84
N GLU A 21 0.06 0.59 -5.59
CA GLU A 21 -0.22 -0.30 -6.73
C GLU A 21 -0.94 -1.58 -6.30
N SER A 22 -0.53 -2.17 -5.18
CA SER A 22 -1.18 -3.36 -4.61
C SER A 22 -2.66 -3.07 -4.26
N LEU A 23 -2.93 -1.93 -3.62
CA LEU A 23 -4.29 -1.51 -3.29
C LEU A 23 -5.13 -1.21 -4.52
N LEU A 24 -4.53 -0.58 -5.54
CA LEU A 24 -5.17 -0.35 -6.83
C LEU A 24 -5.54 -1.68 -7.51
N GLY A 25 -4.65 -2.67 -7.42
CA GLY A 25 -4.89 -4.03 -7.88
C GLY A 25 -6.10 -4.68 -7.21
N PHE A 26 -6.25 -4.53 -5.89
CA PHE A 26 -7.43 -5.02 -5.17
C PHE A 26 -8.72 -4.31 -5.60
N LYS A 27 -8.68 -2.97 -5.80
CA LYS A 27 -9.86 -2.25 -6.31
C LYS A 27 -10.23 -2.72 -7.72
N ARG A 28 -9.23 -2.93 -8.60
CA ARG A 28 -9.43 -3.46 -9.96
C ARG A 28 -10.00 -4.88 -9.96
N ALA A 29 -9.65 -5.70 -8.97
CA ALA A 29 -10.22 -7.03 -8.77
C ALA A 29 -11.68 -7.01 -8.27
N GLY A 30 -12.26 -5.82 -8.04
CA GLY A 30 -13.65 -5.64 -7.63
C GLY A 30 -13.85 -5.47 -6.12
N ALA A 31 -12.78 -5.27 -5.33
CA ALA A 31 -12.94 -5.01 -3.91
C ALA A 31 -13.53 -3.61 -3.65
N ASP A 32 -14.63 -3.53 -2.89
CA ASP A 32 -15.23 -2.26 -2.48
C ASP A 32 -14.62 -1.68 -1.19
N GLY A 33 -13.98 -2.52 -0.39
CA GLY A 33 -13.24 -2.10 0.80
C GLY A 33 -12.02 -2.99 1.04
N ILE A 34 -10.92 -2.39 1.51
CA ILE A 34 -9.67 -3.09 1.78
C ILE A 34 -9.25 -2.84 3.24
N LEU A 35 -9.28 -3.89 4.05
CA LEU A 35 -8.81 -3.86 5.45
C LEU A 35 -7.33 -4.26 5.47
N SER A 36 -6.45 -3.32 5.81
CA SER A 36 -5.00 -3.55 5.83
C SER A 36 -4.32 -2.75 6.93
N TYR A 37 -3.23 -3.28 7.49
CA TYR A 37 -2.35 -2.55 8.40
C TYR A 37 -1.73 -1.29 7.77
N TYR A 38 -1.69 -1.22 6.44
CA TYR A 38 -1.29 -0.03 5.70
C TYR A 38 -2.37 1.05 5.61
N ALA A 39 -3.61 0.78 6.04
CA ALA A 39 -4.73 1.71 5.86
C ALA A 39 -4.45 3.10 6.45
N LYS A 40 -3.89 3.19 7.66
CA LYS A 40 -3.55 4.48 8.27
C LYS A 40 -2.47 5.24 7.50
N THR A 41 -1.44 4.53 7.02
CA THR A 41 -0.35 5.14 6.27
C THR A 41 -0.83 5.64 4.91
N VAL A 42 -1.61 4.82 4.22
CA VAL A 42 -2.19 5.15 2.91
C VAL A 42 -3.16 6.32 3.01
N ALA A 43 -3.98 6.36 4.07
CA ALA A 43 -4.88 7.49 4.32
C ALA A 43 -4.12 8.82 4.46
N LYS A 44 -2.95 8.81 5.10
CA LYS A 44 -2.09 10.02 5.18
C LYS A 44 -1.58 10.43 3.80
N TRP A 45 -1.04 9.49 3.03
CA TRP A 45 -0.53 9.79 1.69
C TRP A 45 -1.59 10.35 0.74
N LEU A 46 -2.82 9.84 0.84
CA LEU A 46 -3.95 10.33 0.06
C LEU A 46 -4.41 11.72 0.50
N SER A 47 -4.27 12.05 1.79
CA SER A 47 -4.62 13.37 2.32
C SER A 47 -3.59 14.46 1.98
N GLU A 48 -2.38 14.08 1.59
CA GLU A 48 -1.28 14.99 1.23
C GLU A 48 -1.25 15.34 -0.27
N SER A 49 -2.13 14.72 -1.09
CA SER A 49 -2.24 14.94 -2.55
C SER A 49 -3.41 15.86 -2.88
#